data_AF-A0A6G6Z474-F1
#
_entry.id   AF-A0A6G6Z474-F1
#
_cell.length_a   1.000
_cell.length_b   1.000
_cell.length_c   1.000
_cell.angle_alpha   90.00
_cell.angle_beta   90.00
_cell.angle_gamma   90.00
#
_symmetry.space_group_name_H-M   'P 1'
#
loop_
_entity.id
_entity.type
_entity.pdbx_description
1 polymer ?
#
loop_
_entity_poly.entity_id
_entity_poly.type
_entity_poly.pdbx_seq_one_letter_code
_entity_poly.pdbx_strand_id
1 'polypeptide(L)' 'MPIRKPLEITPETAFQFAAEMKAYHSERDDIRRDLIAVGTRHMLLQHMPAGTKLRLSEVKELFGLMR' A
#
# COMPACT_ATOMS: atom_id res chain seq x y z
N MET A 1 17.76 -21.63 -8.73
CA MET A 1 17.39 -20.25 -8.33
C MET A 1 15.89 -20.23 -8.07
N PRO A 2 15.38 -19.74 -6.93
CA PRO A 2 13.94 -19.67 -6.74
C PRO A 2 13.38 -18.57 -7.64
N ILE A 3 12.50 -18.95 -8.55
CA ILE A 3 11.80 -18.07 -9.47
C ILE A 3 10.88 -17.21 -8.61
N ARG A 4 11.24 -15.94 -8.40
CA ARG A 4 10.33 -14.96 -7.78
C ARG A 4 9.16 -14.82 -8.74
N LYS A 5 8.00 -15.39 -8.40
CA LYS A 5 6.75 -15.12 -9.12
C LYS A 5 6.63 -13.60 -9.26
N PRO A 6 6.32 -13.07 -10.45
CA PRO A 6 5.99 -11.64 -10.57
C PRO A 6 4.93 -11.36 -9.53
N LEU A 7 5.09 -10.30 -8.73
CA LEU A 7 3.99 -9.80 -7.94
C LEU A 7 2.87 -9.49 -8.93
N GLU A 8 1.85 -10.35 -8.98
CA GLU A 8 0.64 -10.15 -9.79
C GLU A 8 -0.21 -9.09 -9.10
N ILE A 9 0.32 -7.86 -9.08
CA ILE A 9 -0.47 -6.69 -8.75
C ILE A 9 -1.31 -6.45 -9.98
N THR A 10 -2.61 -6.73 -9.88
CA THR A 10 -3.53 -6.41 -10.96
C THR A 10 -3.47 -4.90 -11.23
N PRO A 11 -3.67 -4.45 -12.48
CA PRO A 11 -3.68 -3.03 -12.79
C PRO A 11 -4.70 -2.28 -11.94
N GLU A 12 -5.82 -2.91 -11.59
CA GLU A 12 -6.83 -2.39 -10.67
C GLU A 12 -6.25 -2.05 -9.28
N THR A 13 -5.46 -2.97 -8.70
CA THR A 13 -4.78 -2.74 -7.42
C THR A 13 -3.76 -1.60 -7.51
N ALA A 14 -3.07 -1.47 -8.64
CA ALA A 14 -2.15 -0.36 -8.86
C ALA A 14 -2.89 0.99 -8.97
N PHE A 15 -4.04 1.03 -9.65
CA PHE A 15 -4.89 2.23 -9.71
C PHE A 15 -5.45 2.59 -8.33
N GLN A 16 -5.92 1.60 -7.57
CA GLN A 16 -6.42 1.80 -6.22
C GLN A 16 -5.32 2.32 -5.28
N PHE A 17 -4.10 1.76 -5.38
CA PHE A 17 -2.94 2.24 -4.64
C PHE A 17 -2.63 3.71 -4.94
N ALA A 18 -2.62 4.09 -6.22
CA ALA A 18 -2.36 5.47 -6.62
C ALA A 18 -3.46 6.44 -6.13
N ALA A 19 -4.72 5.99 -6.09
CA ALA A 19 -5.83 6.76 -5.55
C ALA A 19 -5.70 6.96 -4.03
N GLU A 20 -5.38 5.90 -3.28
CA GLU A 20 -5.16 5.98 -1.84
C GLU A 20 -3.93 6.82 -1.48
N MET A 21 -2.85 6.72 -2.26
CA MET A 21 -1.67 7.58 -2.11
C MET A 21 -2.04 9.07 -2.27
N LYS A 22 -2.83 9.41 -3.30
CA LYS A 22 -3.31 10.80 -3.50
C LYS A 22 -4.21 11.25 -2.34
N ALA A 23 -5.11 10.38 -1.88
CA ALA A 23 -5.97 10.67 -0.74
C ALA A 23 -5.14 10.89 0.55
N TYR A 24 -4.11 10.08 0.78
CA TYR A 24 -3.20 10.19 1.92
C TYR A 24 -2.49 11.54 1.94
N HIS A 25 -2.00 12.01 0.79
CA HIS A 25 -1.32 13.31 0.68
C HIS A 25 -2.29 14.51 0.74
N SER A 26 -3.54 14.32 0.33
CA SER A 26 -4.56 15.37 0.36
C SER A 26 -5.22 15.52 1.73
N GLU A 27 -5.25 14.46 2.53
CA GLU A 27 -5.91 14.44 3.83
C GLU A 27 -5.03 15.13 4.90
N ARG A 28 -5.65 15.99 5.70
CA ARG A 28 -4.97 16.73 6.78
C ARG A 28 -5.17 16.08 8.13
N ASP A 29 -6.27 15.35 8.31
CA ASP A 29 -6.55 14.64 9.55
C ASP A 29 -5.66 13.39 9.68
N ASP A 30 -4.94 13.28 10.80
CA ASP A 30 -4.01 12.16 11.03
C ASP A 30 -4.73 10.82 11.20
N ILE A 31 -5.93 10.80 11.78
CA ILE A 31 -6.71 9.57 11.96
C ILE A 31 -7.14 9.04 10.58
N ARG A 32 -7.64 9.92 9.70
CA ARG A 32 -8.03 9.55 8.35
C ARG A 32 -6.84 9.13 7.49
N ARG A 33 -5.69 9.77 7.63
CA ARG A 33 -4.44 9.32 6.98
C ARG A 33 -4.03 7.93 7.44
N ASP A 34 -4.16 7.61 8.72
CA ASP A 34 -3.94 6.26 9.24
C ASP A 34 -4.93 5.26 8.64
N LEU A 35 -6.22 5.60 8.53
CA LEU A 35 -7.22 4.73 7.93
C LEU A 35 -6.90 4.40 6.46
N ILE A 36 -6.47 5.38 5.68
CA ILE A 36 -6.02 5.19 4.29
C ILE A 36 -4.83 4.23 4.25
N ALA A 37 -3.80 4.48 5.07
CA ALA A 37 -2.62 3.62 5.12
C ALA A 37 -2.95 2.19 5.58
N VAL A 38 -3.93 2.00 6.47
CA VAL A 38 -4.42 0.68 6.89
C VAL A 38 -5.14 -0.04 5.74
N GLY A 39 -5.99 0.68 5.00
CA GLY A 39 -6.67 0.17 3.81
C GLY A 39 -5.68 -0.33 2.76
N THR A 40 -4.70 0.51 2.41
CA THR A 40 -3.64 0.17 1.46
C THR A 40 -2.80 -1.00 1.94
N ARG A 41 -2.47 -1.05 3.24
CA ARG A 41 -1.73 -2.17 3.83
C ARG A 41 -2.48 -3.48 3.64
N HIS A 42 -3.78 -3.50 3.91
CA HIS A 42 -4.60 -4.70 3.76
C HIS A 42 -4.63 -5.16 2.31
N MET A 43 -4.86 -4.23 1.39
CA MET A 43 -4.84 -4.49 -0.05
C MET A 43 -3.48 -5.07 -0.50
N LEU A 44 -2.36 -4.45 -0.14
CA LEU A 44 -1.02 -4.94 -0.50
C LEU A 44 -0.76 -6.35 0.07
N LEU A 45 -1.18 -6.62 1.30
CA LEU A 45 -1.03 -7.94 1.91
C LEU A 45 -1.84 -9.03 1.21
N GLN A 46 -2.97 -8.71 0.58
CA GLN A 46 -3.74 -9.68 -0.22
C GLN A 46 -2.98 -10.17 -1.46
N HIS A 47 -2.07 -9.36 -2.00
CA HIS A 47 -1.28 -9.69 -3.19
C HIS A 47 0.13 -10.19 -2.87
N MET A 48 0.55 -10.11 -1.62
CA MET A 48 1.87 -10.56 -1.18
C MET A 48 1.84 -12.05 -0.78
N PRO A 49 2.96 -12.78 -0.94
CA PRO A 49 3.04 -14.17 -0.51
C PRO A 49 2.78 -14.28 0.99
N ALA A 50 2.11 -15.37 1.39
CA ALA A 50 1.76 -15.65 2.77
C ALA A 50 2.98 -15.57 3.68
N GLY A 51 2.85 -14.83 4.79
CA GLY A 51 3.95 -14.58 5.74
C GLY A 51 4.70 -13.26 5.53
N THR A 52 4.38 -12.50 4.48
CA THR A 52 4.93 -11.15 4.31
C THR A 52 4.42 -10.22 5.40
N LYS A 53 5.33 -9.62 6.16
CA LYS A 53 5.02 -8.64 7.21
C LYS A 53 5.21 -7.25 6.64
N LEU A 54 4.10 -6.61 6.24
CA LEU A 54 4.09 -5.19 5.92
C LEU A 54 3.66 -4.42 7.17
N ARG A 55 4.45 -3.47 7.66
CA ARG A 55 4.06 -2.58 8.77
C ARG A 55 3.32 -1.36 8.24
N LEU A 56 2.47 -0.77 9.08
CA LEU A 56 1.77 0.47 8.72
C LEU A 56 2.75 1.63 8.48
N SER A 57 3.82 1.68 9.27
CA SER A 57 4.92 2.63 9.11
C SER A 57 5.58 2.54 7.73
N GLU A 58 5.77 1.32 7.22
CA GLU A 58 6.37 1.09 5.90
C GLU A 58 5.44 1.56 4.77
N VAL A 59 4.12 1.44 4.94
CA VAL A 59 3.14 1.97 3.96
C VAL A 59 3.13 3.50 3.96
N LYS A 60 3.19 4.13 5.13
CA LYS A 60 3.30 5.59 5.23
C LYS A 60 4.61 6.10 4.64
N GLU A 61 5.71 5.40 4.90
CA GLU A 61 7.02 5.71 4.31
C GLU A 61 6.99 5.58 2.79
N LEU A 62 6.37 4.51 2.26
CA LEU A 62 6.17 4.30 0.83
C LEU A 62 5.40 5.47 0.20
N PHE A 63 4.31 5.92 0.83
CA PHE A 63 3.59 7.11 0.39
C PHE A 63 4.44 8.38 0.45
N GLY A 64 5.25 8.54 1.50
CA GLY A 64 6.18 9.66 1.63
C GLY A 64 7.25 9.70 0.54
N LEU A 65 7.73 8.53 0.08
CA LEU A 65 8.74 8.40 -0.97
C LEU A 65 8.18 8.67 -2.38
N MET A 66 6.88 8.43 -2.60
CA MET A 66 6.24 8.51 -3.92
C MET A 66 5.53 9.85 -4.19
N ARG A 67 6.06 10.96 -3.65
CA ARG A 67 5.48 12.30 -3.81
C ARG A 67 5.68 12.90 -5.20
#